data_AF-A0A418PRA7-F1
#
_entry.id   AF-A0A418PRA7-F1
#
_cell.length_a   1.000
_cell.length_b   1.000
_cell.length_c   1.000
_cell.angle_alpha   90.00
_cell.angle_beta   90.00
_cell.angle_gamma   90.00
#
_symmetry.space_group_name_H-M   'P 1'
#
loop_
_entity.id
_entity.type
_entity.pdbx_description
1 polymer ?
#
loop_
_entity_poly.entity_id
_entity_poly.type
_entity_poly.pdbx_seq_one_letter_code
_entity_poly.pdbx_strand_id
1 'polypeptide(L)'
;MAAPFAQIKTQLTALHQSMSKIEEEFAEVLGRVHPHNRRSAVNFLKYLVLRKTDVRRLQDMLHANGLSSLASCESHTHRQIQVTLQHLGVEFPKLDPCTMEFGAKKIEKSSIHLFGELHAEWPSSVMVTFDRSFLEEKHLVADLLKYGMGVARINCAHDDEAIWLKMVEKIQQASKQTSIPCKIHLDLAGPKIRTVLLGKGKKKGSVEIHPDSLIWLSDSVKGFDEKDIVISPNEPGIIPWLKAGERVFIDDGLILGTIQEVFHDKASVRIERISSKKPVIKAGKGLNFPDSTLNIHSLTEFDRSCLPFACAYADTVGFSFVRTAADIAELRMALGEIKPEIPPIILKIETHEAVVNLPQLLLEGMVEPDFGVMIARGDLAVEIGFERLVEIQEEISWLCEAAHVPVIWATQVLENLHKSGIASRAEITDAGRAAAAECIMINKGKHTLELLRTLQSIAQRVASIRIKNRLTFRPLKIAADFFRNNKKA
;
A
#
# COMPACT_ATOMS: atom_id res chain seq x y z
N MET A 1 5.97 -24.71 -39.64
CA MET A 1 5.14 -23.76 -38.88
C MET A 1 4.26 -24.38 -37.78
N ALA A 2 4.09 -25.71 -37.68
CA ALA A 2 3.21 -26.33 -36.66
C ALA A 2 3.82 -26.51 -35.24
N ALA A 3 5.15 -26.59 -35.13
CA ALA A 3 5.84 -26.91 -33.86
C ALA A 3 5.64 -25.86 -32.74
N PRO A 4 5.63 -24.54 -32.99
CA PRO A 4 5.43 -23.53 -31.94
C PRO A 4 4.02 -23.60 -31.31
N PHE A 5 2.99 -23.81 -32.12
CA PHE A 5 1.60 -23.88 -31.62
C PHE A 5 1.36 -25.10 -30.73
N ALA A 6 1.96 -26.24 -31.06
CA ALA A 6 1.89 -27.43 -30.23
C ALA A 6 2.51 -27.17 -28.84
N GLN A 7 3.68 -26.53 -28.79
CA GLN A 7 4.34 -26.20 -27.53
C GLN A 7 3.54 -25.19 -26.68
N ILE A 8 3.02 -24.13 -27.30
CA ILE A 8 2.15 -23.15 -26.62
C ILE A 8 0.91 -23.86 -26.05
N LYS A 9 0.23 -24.66 -26.88
CA LYS A 9 -0.98 -25.40 -26.49
C LYS A 9 -0.70 -26.33 -25.31
N THR A 10 0.41 -27.08 -25.32
CA THR A 10 0.81 -27.95 -24.20
C THR A 10 1.00 -27.15 -22.90
N GLN A 11 1.76 -26.06 -22.92
CA GLN A 11 2.04 -25.27 -21.72
C GLN A 11 0.78 -24.58 -21.16
N LEU A 12 -0.04 -24.00 -22.03
CA LEU A 12 -1.32 -23.42 -21.62
C LEU A 12 -2.29 -24.48 -21.08
N THR A 13 -2.30 -25.68 -21.66
CA THR A 13 -3.13 -26.80 -21.18
C THR A 13 -2.70 -27.23 -19.78
N ALA A 14 -1.40 -27.30 -19.50
CA ALA A 14 -0.89 -27.63 -18.17
C ALA A 14 -1.27 -26.56 -17.12
N LEU A 15 -1.20 -25.28 -17.48
CA LEU A 15 -1.69 -24.19 -16.62
C LEU A 15 -3.20 -24.31 -16.38
N HIS A 16 -4.00 -24.52 -17.44
CA HIS A 16 -5.44 -24.71 -17.34
C HIS A 16 -5.81 -25.89 -16.42
N GLN A 17 -5.15 -27.03 -16.56
CA GLN A 17 -5.38 -28.21 -15.72
C GLN A 17 -5.07 -27.93 -14.25
N SER A 18 -3.99 -27.22 -13.96
CA SER A 18 -3.61 -26.82 -12.61
C SER A 18 -4.64 -25.84 -12.02
N MET A 19 -5.06 -24.84 -12.80
CA MET A 19 -6.07 -23.86 -12.37
C MET A 19 -7.46 -24.45 -12.15
N SER A 20 -7.80 -25.53 -12.86
CA SER A 20 -9.11 -26.18 -12.76
C SER A 20 -9.30 -26.97 -11.47
N LYS A 21 -8.21 -27.31 -10.77
CA LYS A 21 -8.22 -28.03 -9.49
C LYS A 21 -8.32 -27.11 -8.26
N ILE A 22 -8.13 -25.80 -8.45
CA ILE A 22 -8.03 -24.82 -7.34
C ILE A 22 -9.26 -24.84 -6.42
N GLU A 23 -10.46 -24.95 -6.98
CA GLU A 23 -11.68 -24.95 -6.17
C GLU A 23 -11.78 -26.17 -5.24
N GLU A 24 -11.24 -27.31 -5.67
CA GLU A 24 -11.16 -28.53 -4.86
C GLU A 24 -9.99 -28.46 -3.86
N GLU A 25 -8.79 -28.13 -4.34
CA GLU A 25 -7.56 -28.08 -3.53
C GLU A 25 -7.62 -27.04 -2.40
N PHE A 26 -8.33 -25.94 -2.61
CA PHE A 26 -8.46 -24.84 -1.64
C PHE A 26 -9.89 -24.71 -1.07
N ALA A 27 -10.68 -25.79 -1.09
CA ALA A 27 -12.08 -25.77 -0.64
C ALA A 27 -12.25 -25.20 0.78
N GLU A 28 -11.35 -25.53 1.72
CA GLU A 28 -11.39 -25.02 3.10
C GLU A 28 -11.14 -23.51 3.17
N VAL A 29 -10.14 -23.01 2.44
CA VAL A 29 -9.84 -21.57 2.36
C VAL A 29 -11.01 -20.82 1.73
N LEU A 30 -11.54 -21.32 0.60
CA LEU A 30 -12.68 -20.72 -0.10
C LEU A 30 -13.99 -20.81 0.70
N GLY A 31 -14.10 -21.79 1.60
CA GLY A 31 -15.23 -21.95 2.52
C GLY A 31 -15.32 -20.81 3.53
N ARG A 32 -14.18 -20.24 3.95
CA ARG A 32 -14.09 -19.11 4.90
C ARG A 32 -14.31 -17.74 4.25
N VAL A 33 -14.10 -17.64 2.94
CA VAL A 33 -14.26 -16.39 2.19
C VAL A 33 -15.73 -15.97 2.09
N HIS A 34 -15.99 -14.67 2.24
CA HIS A 34 -17.33 -14.10 2.08
C HIS A 34 -17.92 -14.45 0.70
N PRO A 35 -19.22 -14.78 0.58
CA PRO A 35 -19.84 -15.12 -0.70
C PRO A 35 -19.61 -14.09 -1.82
N HIS A 36 -19.56 -12.79 -1.48
CA HIS A 36 -19.25 -11.72 -2.43
C HIS A 36 -17.84 -11.79 -3.05
N ASN A 37 -16.90 -12.45 -2.37
CA ASN A 37 -15.49 -12.50 -2.76
C ASN A 37 -15.06 -13.88 -3.27
N ARG A 38 -15.91 -14.91 -3.22
CA ARG A 38 -15.55 -16.27 -3.68
C ARG A 38 -14.98 -16.31 -5.09
N ARG A 39 -15.60 -15.61 -6.06
CA ARG A 39 -15.09 -15.57 -7.44
C ARG A 39 -13.71 -14.89 -7.51
N SER A 40 -13.53 -13.82 -6.75
CA SER A 40 -12.25 -13.12 -6.67
C SER A 40 -11.16 -13.98 -6.02
N ALA A 41 -11.46 -14.68 -4.93
CA ALA A 41 -10.53 -15.61 -4.27
C ALA A 41 -10.10 -16.74 -5.22
N VAL A 42 -11.04 -17.30 -5.98
CA VAL A 42 -10.74 -18.33 -6.99
C VAL A 42 -9.84 -17.77 -8.09
N ASN A 43 -10.13 -16.57 -8.63
CA ASN A 43 -9.25 -15.94 -9.63
C ASN A 43 -7.86 -15.65 -9.06
N PHE A 44 -7.79 -15.15 -7.83
CA PHE A 44 -6.53 -14.87 -7.13
C PHE A 44 -5.66 -16.12 -7.01
N LEU A 45 -6.21 -17.23 -6.50
CA LEU A 45 -5.50 -18.50 -6.39
C LEU A 45 -5.05 -19.03 -7.76
N LYS A 46 -5.90 -18.90 -8.80
CA LYS A 46 -5.54 -19.25 -10.19
C LYS A 46 -4.41 -18.35 -10.72
N TYR A 47 -4.39 -17.07 -10.37
CA TYR A 47 -3.28 -16.17 -10.70
C TYR A 47 -1.98 -16.56 -9.99
N LEU A 48 -2.04 -17.00 -8.73
CA LEU A 48 -0.85 -17.52 -8.03
C LEU A 48 -0.27 -18.76 -8.71
N VAL A 49 -1.11 -19.63 -9.30
CA VAL A 49 -0.64 -20.75 -10.14
C VAL A 49 0.15 -20.25 -11.35
N LEU A 50 -0.32 -19.19 -12.02
CA LEU A 50 0.41 -18.57 -13.12
C LEU A 50 1.75 -18.02 -12.64
N ARG A 51 1.75 -17.27 -11.53
CA ARG A 51 2.92 -16.53 -11.05
C ARG A 51 3.98 -17.40 -10.37
N LYS A 52 3.62 -18.58 -9.85
CA LYS A 52 4.61 -19.57 -9.38
C LYS A 52 5.31 -20.33 -10.51
N THR A 53 4.87 -20.15 -11.76
CA THR A 53 5.40 -20.83 -12.95
C THR A 53 6.23 -19.84 -13.77
N ASP A 54 7.45 -20.22 -14.20
CA ASP A 54 8.21 -19.38 -15.13
C ASP A 54 7.59 -19.42 -16.53
N VAL A 55 6.81 -18.38 -16.84
CA VAL A 55 6.07 -18.27 -18.10
C VAL A 55 6.75 -17.37 -19.13
N ARG A 56 7.95 -16.81 -18.87
CA ARG A 56 8.56 -15.81 -19.76
C ARG A 56 8.69 -16.28 -21.20
N ARG A 57 9.22 -17.50 -21.39
CA ARG A 57 9.33 -18.12 -22.71
C ARG A 57 7.96 -18.36 -23.36
N LEU A 58 6.94 -18.71 -22.57
CA LEU A 58 5.57 -18.85 -23.06
C LEU A 58 5.02 -17.50 -23.54
N GLN A 59 5.25 -16.42 -22.80
CA GLN A 59 4.82 -15.08 -23.18
C GLN A 59 5.46 -14.63 -24.49
N ASP A 60 6.76 -14.87 -24.67
CA ASP A 60 7.47 -14.55 -25.92
C ASP A 60 6.87 -15.34 -27.09
N MET A 61 6.62 -16.64 -26.91
CA MET A 61 5.98 -17.46 -27.95
C MET A 61 4.55 -17.00 -28.25
N LEU A 62 3.76 -16.63 -27.25
CA LEU A 62 2.41 -16.09 -27.45
C LEU A 62 2.46 -14.81 -28.26
N HIS A 63 3.30 -13.86 -27.85
CA HIS A 63 3.45 -12.57 -28.53
C HIS A 63 3.92 -12.73 -29.97
N ALA A 64 4.94 -13.56 -30.21
CA ALA A 64 5.48 -13.83 -31.54
C ALA A 64 4.45 -14.46 -32.51
N ASN A 65 3.42 -15.11 -31.97
CA ASN A 65 2.34 -15.72 -32.76
C ASN A 65 1.05 -14.90 -32.75
N GLY A 66 1.10 -13.62 -32.33
CA GLY A 66 -0.04 -12.71 -32.35
C GLY A 66 -1.12 -13.03 -31.30
N LEU A 67 -0.80 -13.85 -30.30
CA LEU A 67 -1.68 -14.18 -29.19
C LEU A 67 -1.41 -13.24 -28.00
N SER A 68 -2.39 -13.14 -27.09
CA SER A 68 -2.20 -12.40 -25.84
C SER A 68 -1.04 -12.99 -25.05
N SER A 69 -0.08 -12.15 -24.67
CA SER A 69 1.09 -12.54 -23.85
C SER A 69 0.75 -12.78 -22.38
N LEU A 70 -0.53 -12.70 -21.98
CA LEU A 70 -0.99 -12.82 -20.60
C LEU A 70 -0.45 -11.74 -19.64
N ALA A 71 0.20 -10.69 -20.15
CA ALA A 71 0.84 -9.64 -19.34
C ALA A 71 -0.14 -8.66 -18.66
N SER A 72 -1.45 -8.79 -18.90
CA SER A 72 -2.51 -7.98 -18.28
C SER A 72 -3.76 -8.82 -17.99
N CYS A 73 -3.56 -10.07 -17.52
CA CYS A 73 -4.62 -11.04 -17.26
C CYS A 73 -4.96 -11.23 -15.77
N GLU A 74 -4.40 -10.43 -14.88
CA GLU A 74 -4.50 -10.55 -13.43
C GLU A 74 -5.96 -10.73 -12.98
N SER A 75 -6.85 -9.84 -13.42
CA SER A 75 -8.29 -9.85 -13.07
C SER A 75 -9.12 -11.01 -13.66
N HIS A 76 -8.57 -11.81 -14.57
CA HIS A 76 -9.35 -12.83 -15.28
C HIS A 76 -8.44 -13.92 -15.87
N THR A 77 -7.50 -14.40 -15.06
CA THR A 77 -6.33 -15.15 -15.55
C THR A 77 -6.72 -16.43 -16.26
N HIS A 78 -7.56 -17.24 -15.61
CA HIS A 78 -7.96 -18.52 -16.17
C HIS A 78 -8.87 -18.36 -17.39
N ARG A 79 -9.75 -17.34 -17.38
CA ARG A 79 -10.57 -16.99 -18.53
C ARG A 79 -9.72 -16.62 -19.73
N GLN A 80 -8.67 -15.82 -19.55
CA GLN A 80 -7.76 -15.44 -20.63
C GLN A 80 -7.03 -16.65 -21.21
N ILE A 81 -6.58 -17.59 -20.37
CA ILE A 81 -5.95 -18.85 -20.81
C ILE A 81 -6.92 -19.69 -21.63
N GLN A 82 -8.15 -19.89 -21.16
CA GLN A 82 -9.15 -20.67 -21.88
C GLN A 82 -9.48 -20.05 -23.24
N VAL A 83 -9.67 -18.72 -23.30
CA VAL A 83 -9.93 -18.02 -24.58
C VAL A 83 -8.74 -18.18 -25.52
N THR A 84 -7.50 -18.05 -25.04
CA THR A 84 -6.31 -18.29 -25.88
C THR A 84 -6.26 -19.74 -26.38
N LEU A 85 -6.59 -20.73 -25.55
CA LEU A 85 -6.68 -22.14 -25.94
C LEU A 85 -7.80 -22.41 -26.95
N GLN A 86 -8.93 -21.70 -26.88
CA GLN A 86 -9.99 -21.76 -27.90
C GLN A 86 -9.51 -21.31 -29.28
N HIS A 87 -8.71 -20.24 -29.34
CA HIS A 87 -8.07 -19.81 -30.59
C HIS A 87 -7.07 -20.85 -31.12
N LEU A 88 -6.61 -21.78 -30.28
CA LEU A 88 -5.76 -22.92 -30.62
C LEU A 88 -6.55 -24.23 -30.82
N GLY A 89 -7.87 -24.14 -31.01
CA GLY A 89 -8.75 -25.26 -31.29
C GLY A 89 -8.96 -26.20 -30.10
N VAL A 90 -8.98 -25.69 -28.88
CA VAL A 90 -9.43 -26.44 -27.70
C VAL A 90 -10.85 -26.00 -27.33
N GLU A 91 -11.74 -26.96 -27.17
CA GLU A 91 -13.10 -26.69 -26.72
C GLU A 91 -13.22 -26.91 -25.21
N PHE A 92 -13.98 -26.03 -24.55
CA PHE A 92 -14.30 -26.15 -23.13
C PHE A 92 -15.81 -26.23 -22.97
N PRO A 93 -16.33 -27.19 -22.17
CA PRO A 93 -17.76 -27.29 -21.92
C PRO A 93 -18.29 -26.06 -21.17
N LYS A 94 -17.45 -25.46 -20.32
CA LYS A 94 -17.76 -24.24 -19.59
C LYS A 94 -16.49 -23.40 -19.43
N LEU A 95 -16.64 -22.11 -19.70
CA LEU A 95 -15.58 -21.14 -19.46
C LEU A 95 -15.68 -20.58 -18.03
N ASP A 96 -14.54 -20.15 -17.50
CA ASP A 96 -14.44 -19.48 -16.23
C ASP A 96 -15.32 -18.21 -16.25
N PRO A 97 -16.20 -18.03 -15.25
CA PRO A 97 -17.08 -16.86 -15.18
C PRO A 97 -16.36 -15.56 -14.79
N CYS A 98 -15.10 -15.63 -14.35
CA CYS A 98 -14.31 -14.45 -14.02
C CYS A 98 -13.79 -13.79 -15.30
N THR A 99 -14.53 -12.78 -15.79
CA THR A 99 -14.16 -11.98 -16.96
C THR A 99 -13.47 -10.69 -16.55
N MET A 100 -12.79 -10.04 -17.50
CA MET A 100 -12.24 -8.69 -17.30
C MET A 100 -13.32 -7.70 -16.84
N GLU A 101 -14.53 -7.79 -17.40
CA GLU A 101 -15.66 -6.93 -17.02
C GLU A 101 -16.13 -7.22 -15.59
N PHE A 102 -16.17 -8.48 -15.17
CA PHE A 102 -16.47 -8.84 -13.78
C PHE A 102 -15.45 -8.20 -12.83
N GLY A 103 -14.15 -8.37 -13.12
CA GLY A 103 -13.09 -7.83 -12.27
C GLY A 103 -13.16 -6.31 -12.15
N ALA A 104 -13.33 -5.62 -13.28
CA ALA A 104 -13.49 -4.17 -13.31
C ALA A 104 -14.68 -3.69 -12.46
N LYS A 105 -15.86 -4.31 -12.63
CA LYS A 105 -17.07 -3.98 -11.86
C LYS A 105 -16.92 -4.27 -10.36
N LYS A 106 -16.22 -5.34 -9.99
CA LYS A 106 -15.97 -5.67 -8.57
C LYS A 106 -15.06 -4.64 -7.93
N ILE A 107 -13.95 -4.27 -8.57
CA ILE A 107 -13.05 -3.21 -8.09
C ILE A 107 -13.80 -1.88 -7.98
N GLU A 108 -14.56 -1.49 -9.00
CA GLU A 108 -15.34 -0.25 -9.00
C GLU A 108 -16.34 -0.20 -7.84
N LYS A 109 -17.16 -1.26 -7.67
CA LYS A 109 -18.13 -1.35 -6.58
C LYS A 109 -17.46 -1.28 -5.20
N SER A 110 -16.39 -2.04 -5.00
CA SER A 110 -15.66 -2.03 -3.72
C SER A 110 -14.99 -0.67 -3.48
N SER A 111 -14.48 -0.02 -4.52
CA SER A 111 -13.89 1.33 -4.41
C SER A 111 -14.93 2.38 -4.02
N ILE A 112 -16.13 2.35 -4.60
CA ILE A 112 -17.23 3.26 -4.23
C ILE A 112 -17.62 3.05 -2.77
N HIS A 113 -17.68 1.80 -2.31
CA HIS A 113 -18.00 1.51 -0.91
C HIS A 113 -16.92 2.05 0.06
N LEU A 114 -15.64 1.83 -0.27
CA LEU A 114 -14.51 2.22 0.58
C LEU A 114 -14.20 3.73 0.54
N PHE A 115 -14.29 4.34 -0.64
CA PHE A 115 -13.75 5.69 -0.90
C PHE A 115 -14.81 6.71 -1.34
N GLY A 116 -16.05 6.27 -1.56
CA GLY A 116 -17.14 7.11 -2.07
C GLY A 116 -17.17 7.19 -3.59
N GLU A 117 -18.18 7.88 -4.11
CA GLU A 117 -18.32 8.16 -5.54
C GLU A 117 -17.16 9.00 -6.06
N LEU A 118 -16.70 8.70 -7.29
CA LEU A 118 -15.65 9.47 -7.91
C LEU A 118 -16.11 10.90 -8.21
N HIS A 119 -15.24 11.86 -7.93
CA HIS A 119 -15.43 13.23 -8.41
C HIS A 119 -15.38 13.23 -9.95
N ALA A 120 -16.31 13.93 -10.61
CA ALA A 120 -16.49 13.87 -12.08
C ALA A 120 -15.22 14.18 -12.90
N GLU A 121 -14.33 15.01 -12.34
CA GLU A 121 -13.07 15.39 -12.98
C GLU A 121 -11.88 14.48 -12.63
N TRP A 122 -12.08 13.45 -11.82
CA TRP A 122 -11.02 12.57 -11.33
C TRP A 122 -11.24 11.12 -11.77
N PRO A 123 -10.20 10.45 -12.31
CA PRO A 123 -10.29 9.03 -12.66
C PRO A 123 -10.07 8.09 -11.46
N SER A 124 -9.64 8.62 -10.31
CA SER A 124 -9.34 7.89 -9.08
C SER A 124 -9.83 8.69 -7.87
N SER A 125 -10.10 8.01 -6.75
CA SER A 125 -10.40 8.68 -5.49
C SER A 125 -9.16 9.41 -4.96
N VAL A 126 -9.37 10.50 -4.22
CA VAL A 126 -8.27 11.23 -3.58
C VAL A 126 -8.48 11.24 -2.08
N MET A 127 -7.51 10.66 -1.37
CA MET A 127 -7.44 10.66 0.08
C MET A 127 -6.46 11.74 0.55
N VAL A 128 -6.95 12.69 1.33
CA VAL A 128 -6.14 13.79 1.86
C VAL A 128 -5.91 13.57 3.35
N THR A 129 -4.64 13.54 3.77
CA THR A 129 -4.34 13.52 5.21
C THR A 129 -4.73 14.84 5.84
N PHE A 130 -5.68 14.78 6.77
CA PHE A 130 -6.22 15.93 7.47
C PHE A 130 -5.24 16.40 8.54
N ASP A 131 -4.88 17.68 8.52
CA ASP A 131 -4.00 18.29 9.51
C ASP A 131 -4.79 19.17 10.48
N ARG A 132 -4.36 19.27 11.74
CA ARG A 132 -4.99 20.12 12.75
C ARG A 132 -5.08 21.57 12.30
N SER A 133 -4.10 22.05 11.52
CA SER A 133 -4.11 23.42 10.98
C SER A 133 -5.32 23.72 10.10
N PHE A 134 -5.94 22.71 9.47
CA PHE A 134 -7.11 22.91 8.61
C PHE A 134 -8.36 23.31 9.39
N LEU A 135 -8.40 23.06 10.71
CA LEU A 135 -9.51 23.47 11.56
C LEU A 135 -9.68 24.99 11.60
N GLU A 136 -8.55 25.71 11.61
CA GLU A 136 -8.48 27.17 11.68
C GLU A 136 -8.80 27.84 10.32
N GLU A 137 -8.72 27.08 9.22
CA GLU A 137 -8.99 27.60 7.89
C GLU A 137 -10.48 27.49 7.55
N LYS A 138 -11.12 28.65 7.35
CA LYS A 138 -12.59 28.73 7.21
C LYS A 138 -13.11 28.01 5.97
N HIS A 139 -12.43 28.16 4.83
CA HIS A 139 -12.92 27.68 3.52
C HIS A 139 -12.11 26.52 2.96
N LEU A 140 -10.93 26.22 3.52
CA LEU A 140 -10.00 25.24 2.96
C LEU A 140 -10.66 23.88 2.71
N VAL A 141 -11.38 23.32 3.69
CA VAL A 141 -12.00 22.00 3.57
C VAL A 141 -13.05 21.98 2.44
N ALA A 142 -13.89 23.01 2.36
CA ALA A 142 -14.88 23.13 1.28
C ALA A 142 -14.21 23.24 -0.10
N ASP A 143 -13.06 23.91 -0.19
CA ASP A 143 -12.29 24.00 -1.42
C ASP A 143 -11.62 22.66 -1.76
N LEU A 144 -11.06 21.94 -0.78
CA LEU A 144 -10.51 20.59 -0.98
C LEU A 144 -11.56 19.64 -1.58
N LEU A 145 -12.80 19.66 -1.07
CA LEU A 145 -13.91 18.87 -1.62
C LEU A 145 -14.19 19.21 -3.09
N LYS A 146 -14.30 20.50 -3.41
CA LYS A 146 -14.53 20.96 -4.80
C LYS A 146 -13.38 20.60 -5.75
N TYR A 147 -12.16 20.48 -5.23
CA TYR A 147 -10.99 20.05 -6.00
C TYR A 147 -10.79 18.53 -6.04
N GLY A 148 -11.74 17.76 -5.48
CA GLY A 148 -11.81 16.31 -5.64
C GLY A 148 -11.34 15.47 -4.45
N MET A 149 -11.15 16.05 -3.27
CA MET A 149 -10.99 15.25 -2.04
C MET A 149 -12.26 14.42 -1.81
N GLY A 150 -12.14 13.10 -1.93
CA GLY A 150 -13.22 12.14 -1.66
C GLY A 150 -13.10 11.49 -0.28
N VAL A 151 -11.87 11.38 0.24
CA VAL A 151 -11.59 10.76 1.54
C VAL A 151 -10.72 11.69 2.40
N ALA A 152 -11.13 11.92 3.63
CA ALA A 152 -10.33 12.60 4.65
C ALA A 152 -9.69 11.57 5.56
N ARG A 153 -8.35 11.50 5.56
CA ARG A 153 -7.58 10.61 6.43
C ARG A 153 -7.24 11.31 7.75
N ILE A 154 -7.66 10.74 8.87
CA ILE A 154 -7.25 11.14 10.22
C ILE A 154 -6.26 10.10 10.74
N ASN A 155 -5.06 10.53 11.13
CA ASN A 155 -3.99 9.64 11.59
C ASN A 155 -3.95 9.61 13.12
N CYS A 156 -4.27 8.46 13.72
CA CYS A 156 -4.34 8.30 15.18
C CYS A 156 -2.97 8.40 15.87
N ALA A 157 -1.87 8.22 15.15
CA ALA A 157 -0.52 8.40 15.73
C ALA A 157 -0.23 9.86 16.15
N HIS A 158 -1.13 10.78 15.83
CA HIS A 158 -1.04 12.20 16.16
C HIS A 158 -2.37 12.71 16.71
N ASP A 159 -2.28 13.80 17.48
CA ASP A 159 -3.45 14.44 18.07
C ASP A 159 -4.20 13.51 19.04
N ASP A 160 -5.43 13.87 19.40
CA ASP A 160 -6.27 13.15 20.37
C ASP A 160 -7.72 13.11 19.90
N GLU A 161 -8.55 12.33 20.58
CA GLU A 161 -9.96 12.13 20.24
C GLU A 161 -10.75 13.44 20.12
N ALA A 162 -10.47 14.42 20.99
CA ALA A 162 -11.15 15.71 20.96
C ALA A 162 -10.81 16.52 19.69
N ILE A 163 -9.58 16.42 19.21
CA ILE A 163 -9.17 17.05 17.95
C ILE A 163 -9.70 16.28 16.76
N TRP A 164 -9.68 14.94 16.78
CA TRP A 164 -10.26 14.12 15.71
C TRP A 164 -11.74 14.40 15.53
N LEU A 165 -12.50 14.55 16.63
CA LEU A 165 -13.92 14.90 16.58
C LEU A 165 -14.15 16.25 15.88
N LYS A 166 -13.35 17.27 16.20
CA LYS A 166 -13.42 18.56 15.51
C LYS A 166 -13.12 18.44 14.01
N MET A 167 -12.19 17.56 13.62
CA MET A 167 -11.91 17.28 12.20
C MET A 167 -13.14 16.67 11.53
N VAL A 168 -13.75 15.64 12.15
CA VAL A 168 -14.97 14.98 11.68
C VAL A 168 -16.10 15.99 11.49
N GLU A 169 -16.38 16.81 12.51
CA GLU A 169 -17.43 17.85 12.46
C GLU A 169 -17.19 18.86 11.33
N LYS A 170 -15.93 19.29 11.16
CA LYS A 170 -15.53 20.22 10.10
C LYS A 170 -15.73 19.61 8.70
N ILE A 171 -15.37 18.34 8.52
CA ILE A 171 -15.58 17.60 7.26
C ILE A 171 -17.07 17.51 6.95
N GLN A 172 -17.87 17.07 7.92
CA GLN A 172 -19.33 16.95 7.76
C GLN A 172 -19.99 18.30 7.47
N GLN A 173 -19.57 19.36 8.15
CA GLN A 173 -20.04 20.72 7.91
C GLN A 173 -19.70 21.17 6.48
N ALA A 174 -18.47 20.96 6.03
CA ALA A 174 -18.03 21.31 4.69
C ALA A 174 -18.80 20.52 3.62
N SER A 175 -18.97 19.21 3.80
CA SER A 175 -19.76 18.36 2.90
C SER A 175 -21.22 18.81 2.81
N LYS A 176 -21.84 19.21 3.93
CA LYS A 176 -23.20 19.76 3.93
C LYS A 176 -23.27 21.09 3.18
N GLN A 177 -22.26 21.95 3.33
CA GLN A 177 -22.20 23.25 2.65
C GLN A 177 -22.01 23.12 1.13
N THR A 178 -21.19 22.18 0.69
CA THR A 178 -20.87 21.98 -0.74
C THR A 178 -21.79 20.98 -1.43
N SER A 179 -22.54 20.18 -0.67
CA SER A 179 -23.25 18.98 -1.16
C SER A 179 -22.34 17.94 -1.81
N ILE A 180 -21.04 17.95 -1.47
CA ILE A 180 -20.04 16.97 -1.94
C ILE A 180 -19.74 16.02 -0.77
N PRO A 181 -20.03 14.72 -0.90
CA PRO A 181 -19.76 13.76 0.17
C PRO A 181 -18.25 13.57 0.38
N CYS A 182 -17.86 13.24 1.61
CA CYS A 182 -16.49 12.91 1.95
C CYS A 182 -16.48 11.77 2.96
N LYS A 183 -15.74 10.71 2.63
CA LYS A 183 -15.53 9.56 3.51
C LYS A 183 -14.47 9.88 4.54
N ILE A 184 -14.61 9.36 5.75
CA ILE A 184 -13.63 9.49 6.83
C ILE A 184 -12.86 8.19 6.96
N HIS A 185 -11.55 8.25 6.73
CA HIS A 185 -10.63 7.14 6.94
C HIS A 185 -9.84 7.37 8.24
N LEU A 186 -10.00 6.49 9.22
CA LEU A 186 -9.25 6.56 10.47
C LEU A 186 -8.07 5.58 10.42
N ASP A 187 -6.85 6.11 10.38
CA ASP A 187 -5.63 5.32 10.26
C ASP A 187 -5.04 5.04 11.66
N LEU A 188 -5.05 3.78 12.09
CA LEU A 188 -4.52 3.35 13.39
C LEU A 188 -3.00 3.54 13.45
N ALA A 189 -2.44 3.74 14.64
CA ALA A 189 -1.02 4.03 14.78
C ALA A 189 -0.14 2.81 14.52
N GLY A 190 -0.55 1.65 15.04
CA GLY A 190 0.26 0.43 15.05
C GLY A 190 1.54 0.56 15.89
N PRO A 191 2.35 -0.51 15.98
CA PRO A 191 3.55 -0.58 16.81
C PRO A 191 4.77 0.10 16.16
N LYS A 192 4.64 1.35 15.73
CA LYS A 192 5.77 2.07 15.10
C LYS A 192 6.89 2.27 16.12
N ILE A 193 7.99 1.55 15.93
CA ILE A 193 9.14 1.62 16.83
C ILE A 193 9.88 2.95 16.64
N ARG A 194 10.20 3.62 17.73
CA ARG A 194 10.80 4.95 17.79
C ARG A 194 11.92 5.03 18.83
N THR A 195 12.84 5.94 18.58
CA THR A 195 13.97 6.24 19.48
C THR A 195 13.51 6.96 20.75
N VAL A 196 13.90 6.42 21.90
CA VAL A 196 13.86 7.11 23.20
C VAL A 196 15.29 7.27 23.69
N LEU A 197 15.77 8.50 23.83
CA LEU A 197 17.14 8.75 24.31
C LEU A 197 17.20 8.63 25.83
N LEU A 198 17.92 7.64 26.35
CA LEU A 198 18.02 7.39 27.80
C LEU A 198 19.27 8.01 28.44
N GLY A 199 20.38 8.06 27.71
CA GLY A 199 21.67 8.58 28.18
C GLY A 199 22.05 9.91 27.53
N LYS A 200 23.22 9.95 26.91
CA LYS A 200 23.72 11.13 26.18
C LYS A 200 22.67 11.62 25.17
N GLY A 201 22.35 12.91 25.25
CA GLY A 201 21.36 13.55 24.37
C GLY A 201 19.93 13.59 24.89
N LYS A 202 19.59 12.87 25.98
CA LYS A 202 18.24 12.88 26.60
C LYS A 202 17.72 14.29 26.86
N LYS A 203 18.50 15.12 27.57
CA LYS A 203 18.10 16.52 27.90
C LYS A 203 17.96 17.42 26.66
N LYS A 204 18.75 17.17 25.61
CA LYS A 204 18.72 17.96 24.37
C LYS A 204 17.69 17.45 23.35
N GLY A 205 17.13 16.25 23.56
CA GLY A 205 16.30 15.54 22.58
C GLY A 205 17.06 15.06 21.34
N SER A 206 18.39 15.12 21.36
CA SER A 206 19.25 14.72 20.24
C SER A 206 20.67 14.42 20.68
N VAL A 207 21.34 13.54 19.95
CA VAL A 207 22.74 13.16 20.15
C VAL A 207 23.48 13.15 18.83
N GLU A 208 24.71 13.69 18.81
CA GLU A 208 25.59 13.67 17.65
C GLU A 208 26.25 12.29 17.48
N ILE A 209 26.37 11.87 16.22
CA ILE A 209 26.95 10.60 15.80
C ILE A 209 27.87 10.84 14.60
N HIS A 210 28.77 9.91 14.34
CA HIS A 210 29.62 9.86 13.16
C HIS A 210 29.61 8.44 12.60
N PRO A 211 30.07 8.20 11.36
CA PRO A 211 30.42 6.84 10.94
C PRO A 211 31.33 6.18 11.99
N ASP A 212 31.13 4.88 12.19
CA ASP A 212 31.76 4.05 13.22
C ASP A 212 31.39 4.38 14.67
N SER A 213 30.48 5.33 14.92
CA SER A 213 29.94 5.53 16.27
C SER A 213 29.25 4.27 16.77
N LEU A 214 29.56 3.91 18.02
CA LEU A 214 28.88 2.84 18.73
C LEU A 214 27.68 3.42 19.51
N ILE A 215 26.50 2.89 19.25
CA ILE A 215 25.30 3.16 20.03
C ILE A 215 24.82 1.86 20.68
N TRP A 216 24.07 1.99 21.77
CA TRP A 216 23.49 0.87 22.48
C TRP A 216 21.96 0.95 22.44
N LEU A 217 21.33 -0.16 22.06
CA LEU A 217 19.91 -0.39 22.23
C LEU A 217 19.70 -1.02 23.60
N SER A 218 18.94 -0.38 24.50
CA SER A 218 18.59 -0.92 25.83
C SER A 218 17.38 -0.21 26.43
N ASP A 219 16.56 -0.92 27.20
CA ASP A 219 15.42 -0.36 27.94
C ASP A 219 15.85 0.38 29.22
N SER A 220 17.14 0.30 29.59
CA SER A 220 17.69 0.97 30.76
C SER A 220 19.02 1.64 30.47
N VAL A 221 19.32 2.71 31.22
CA VAL A 221 20.66 3.32 31.26
C VAL A 221 21.57 2.68 32.31
N LYS A 222 21.07 1.73 33.10
CA LYS A 222 21.87 1.04 34.12
C LYS A 222 22.98 0.23 33.44
N GLY A 223 24.21 0.36 33.94
CA GLY A 223 25.37 -0.36 33.40
C GLY A 223 26.03 0.30 32.19
N PHE A 224 25.67 1.55 31.87
CA PHE A 224 26.31 2.37 30.85
C PHE A 224 26.98 3.60 31.48
N ASP A 225 28.07 4.08 30.87
CA ASP A 225 28.73 5.32 31.26
C ASP A 225 27.95 6.55 30.75
N GLU A 226 28.12 7.72 31.36
CA GLU A 226 27.45 8.96 30.92
C GLU A 226 27.76 9.38 29.47
N LYS A 227 28.92 8.94 28.95
CA LYS A 227 29.36 9.20 27.58
C LYS A 227 28.65 8.32 26.54
N ASP A 228 28.06 7.20 26.97
CA ASP A 228 27.46 6.22 26.08
C ASP A 228 26.15 6.74 25.48
N ILE A 229 25.94 6.42 24.20
CA ILE A 229 24.72 6.73 23.48
C ILE A 229 23.77 5.55 23.68
N VAL A 230 22.82 5.69 24.59
CA VAL A 230 21.82 4.67 24.90
C VAL A 230 20.45 5.08 24.39
N ILE A 231 19.88 4.25 23.52
CA ILE A 231 18.59 4.42 22.88
C ILE A 231 17.69 3.26 23.28
N SER A 232 16.53 3.54 23.83
CA SER A 232 15.48 2.55 24.05
C SER A 232 14.51 2.59 22.86
N PRO A 233 14.18 1.45 22.25
CA PRO A 233 12.96 1.32 21.47
C PRO A 233 11.76 1.63 22.39
N ASN A 234 10.81 2.45 21.95
CA ASN A 234 9.61 2.72 22.75
C ASN A 234 8.75 1.46 23.00
N GLU A 235 8.86 0.46 22.13
CA GLU A 235 8.24 -0.85 22.30
C GLU A 235 9.20 -1.79 23.06
N PRO A 236 8.78 -2.36 24.20
CA PRO A 236 9.62 -3.27 24.96
C PRO A 236 9.78 -4.63 24.25
N GLY A 237 10.81 -5.38 24.63
CA GLY A 237 10.97 -6.77 24.18
C GLY A 237 11.49 -6.93 22.75
N ILE A 238 12.00 -5.87 22.12
CA ILE A 238 12.62 -5.90 20.79
C ILE A 238 14.00 -6.58 20.81
N ILE A 239 14.83 -6.22 21.79
CA ILE A 239 16.25 -6.60 21.86
C ILE A 239 16.48 -8.12 21.77
N PRO A 240 15.70 -8.99 22.44
CA PRO A 240 15.90 -10.44 22.36
C PRO A 240 15.73 -11.07 20.96
N TRP A 241 15.10 -10.36 20.03
CA TRP A 241 14.85 -10.83 18.66
C TRP A 241 15.91 -10.39 17.66
N LEU A 242 16.83 -9.53 18.10
CA LEU A 242 17.90 -9.00 17.27
C LEU A 242 19.06 -10.00 17.17
N LYS A 243 19.76 -9.99 16.03
CA LYS A 243 20.97 -10.80 15.83
C LYS A 243 22.13 -9.96 15.33
N ALA A 244 23.34 -10.38 15.71
CA ALA A 244 24.55 -9.79 15.18
C ALA A 244 24.59 -9.92 13.64
N GLY A 245 25.02 -8.85 12.97
CA GLY A 245 25.04 -8.73 11.51
C GLY A 245 23.77 -8.16 10.89
N GLU A 246 22.67 -8.05 11.63
CA GLU A 246 21.42 -7.47 11.12
C GLU A 246 21.51 -5.94 11.01
N ARG A 247 20.75 -5.38 10.07
CA ARG A 247 20.71 -3.93 9.83
C ARG A 247 19.71 -3.26 10.77
N VAL A 248 20.06 -2.04 11.18
CA VAL A 248 19.18 -1.12 11.90
C VAL A 248 19.12 0.18 11.13
N PHE A 249 17.91 0.57 10.73
CA PHE A 249 17.67 1.87 10.13
C PHE A 249 17.07 2.83 11.15
N ILE A 250 17.53 4.08 11.14
CA ILE A 250 17.08 5.15 12.04
C ILE A 250 16.69 6.37 11.21
N ASP A 251 15.60 7.05 11.60
CA ASP A 251 15.08 8.27 10.97
C ASP A 251 14.72 8.03 9.49
N ASP A 252 13.78 7.12 9.24
CA ASP A 252 13.24 6.79 7.91
C ASP A 252 14.34 6.37 6.91
N GLY A 253 15.32 5.59 7.39
CA GLY A 253 16.42 5.05 6.58
C GLY A 253 17.60 6.01 6.35
N LEU A 254 17.55 7.23 6.89
CA LEU A 254 18.63 8.23 6.75
C LEU A 254 19.92 7.80 7.46
N ILE A 255 19.82 7.00 8.51
CA ILE A 255 20.97 6.44 9.23
C ILE A 255 20.88 4.92 9.13
N LEU A 256 21.99 4.29 8.75
CA LEU A 256 22.16 2.85 8.72
C LEU A 256 23.23 2.47 9.74
N GLY A 257 22.92 1.49 10.58
CA GLY A 257 23.89 0.79 11.40
C GLY A 257 23.71 -0.72 11.32
N THR A 258 24.70 -1.43 11.85
CA THR A 258 24.71 -2.89 11.90
C THR A 258 24.92 -3.35 13.33
N ILE A 259 24.08 -4.29 13.76
CA ILE A 259 24.17 -4.91 15.08
C ILE A 259 25.49 -5.67 15.18
N GLN A 260 26.34 -5.33 16.15
CA GLN A 260 27.64 -5.99 16.34
C GLN A 260 27.51 -7.12 17.36
N GLU A 261 26.93 -6.82 18.53
CA GLU A 261 26.78 -7.77 19.62
C GLU A 261 25.38 -7.66 20.22
N VAL A 262 24.80 -8.81 20.58
CA VAL A 262 23.50 -8.90 21.26
C VAL A 262 23.69 -9.62 22.58
N PHE A 263 23.23 -8.98 23.64
CA PHE A 263 23.13 -9.51 24.99
C PHE A 263 21.65 -9.65 25.37
N HIS A 264 21.37 -10.20 26.55
CA HIS A 264 20.00 -10.44 27.01
C HIS A 264 19.14 -9.16 27.06
N ASP A 265 19.70 -8.02 27.48
CA ASP A 265 19.00 -6.77 27.76
C ASP A 265 19.54 -5.55 26.98
N LYS A 266 20.54 -5.78 26.12
CA LYS A 266 21.13 -4.74 25.28
C LYS A 266 21.71 -5.27 23.98
N ALA A 267 21.76 -4.44 22.96
CA ALA A 267 22.48 -4.71 21.72
C ALA A 267 23.35 -3.51 21.33
N SER A 268 24.55 -3.76 20.80
CA SER A 268 25.42 -2.71 20.26
C SER A 268 25.21 -2.57 18.76
N VAL A 269 25.14 -1.33 18.28
CA VAL A 269 24.96 -1.01 16.87
C VAL A 269 26.09 -0.08 16.45
N ARG A 270 26.83 -0.48 15.41
CA ARG A 270 27.83 0.38 14.79
C ARG A 270 27.18 1.16 13.65
N ILE A 271 27.27 2.49 13.68
CA ILE A 271 26.77 3.35 12.60
C ILE A 271 27.68 3.23 11.37
N GLU A 272 27.10 2.93 10.21
CA GLU A 272 27.84 2.75 8.96
C GLU A 272 27.65 3.94 8.01
N ARG A 273 26.41 4.44 7.91
CA ARG A 273 26.05 5.52 6.98
C ARG A 273 25.14 6.54 7.64
N ILE A 274 25.40 7.81 7.36
CA ILE A 274 24.56 8.93 7.74
C ILE A 274 24.30 9.77 6.47
N SER A 275 23.04 9.84 6.06
CA SER A 275 22.59 10.59 4.87
C SER A 275 21.79 11.84 5.22
N SER A 276 21.61 12.15 6.51
CA SER A 276 20.97 13.37 7.00
C SER A 276 21.92 14.58 6.91
N LYS A 277 21.37 15.79 6.69
CA LYS A 277 22.16 17.04 6.66
C LYS A 277 22.91 17.33 7.96
N LYS A 278 22.37 16.86 9.09
CA LYS A 278 23.00 16.96 10.41
C LYS A 278 23.23 15.56 10.94
N PRO A 279 24.45 15.23 11.41
CA PRO A 279 24.78 13.88 11.84
C PRO A 279 24.32 13.66 13.30
N VAL A 280 23.01 13.67 13.50
CA VAL A 280 22.38 13.54 14.82
C VAL A 280 21.25 12.53 14.79
N ILE A 281 21.14 11.73 15.85
CA ILE A 281 19.92 10.97 16.17
C ILE A 281 19.06 11.85 17.07
N LYS A 282 17.78 11.99 16.74
CA LYS A 282 16.79 12.71 17.56
C LYS A 282 15.88 11.71 18.26
N ALA A 283 15.27 12.13 19.36
CA ALA A 283 14.19 11.38 20.00
C ALA A 283 12.93 11.34 19.10
N GLY A 284 12.13 10.28 19.23
CA GLY A 284 10.88 10.07 18.49
C GLY A 284 11.04 9.69 17.02
N LYS A 285 12.26 9.41 16.56
CA LYS A 285 12.56 9.02 15.18
C LYS A 285 12.32 7.52 14.98
N GLY A 286 11.88 7.13 13.78
CA GLY A 286 11.62 5.73 13.46
C GLY A 286 12.86 4.86 13.65
N LEU A 287 12.65 3.66 14.18
CA LEU A 287 13.60 2.55 14.22
C LEU A 287 13.02 1.39 13.42
N ASN A 288 13.84 0.81 12.55
CA ASN A 288 13.43 -0.25 11.66
C ASN A 288 14.46 -1.40 11.72
N PHE A 289 13.97 -2.62 11.83
CA PHE A 289 14.76 -3.85 11.98
C PHE A 289 14.35 -4.84 10.87
N PRO A 290 14.69 -4.54 9.60
CA PRO A 290 14.16 -5.25 8.43
C PRO A 290 14.52 -6.73 8.38
N ASP A 291 15.61 -7.11 9.06
CA ASP A 291 16.14 -8.48 9.03
C ASP A 291 15.63 -9.32 10.22
N SER A 292 15.03 -8.68 11.24
CA SER A 292 14.57 -9.33 12.47
C SER A 292 13.08 -9.69 12.39
N THR A 293 12.72 -10.90 12.82
CA THR A 293 11.31 -11.28 13.02
C THR A 293 10.88 -10.91 14.44
N LEU A 294 10.31 -9.73 14.61
CA LEU A 294 9.94 -9.19 15.91
C LEU A 294 8.62 -9.78 16.42
N ASN A 295 8.57 -10.18 17.69
CA ASN A 295 7.33 -10.58 18.34
C ASN A 295 6.63 -9.38 19.01
N ILE A 296 6.12 -8.48 18.18
CA ILE A 296 5.28 -7.34 18.59
C ILE A 296 3.84 -7.58 18.15
N HIS A 297 2.86 -6.99 18.81
CA HIS A 297 1.46 -7.04 18.34
C HIS A 297 1.22 -5.91 17.35
N SER A 298 0.58 -6.22 16.20
CA SER A 298 0.20 -5.19 15.23
C SER A 298 -0.94 -4.31 15.74
N LEU A 299 -1.83 -4.86 16.59
CA LEU A 299 -2.87 -4.10 17.28
C LEU A 299 -2.41 -3.71 18.69
N THR A 300 -2.03 -2.45 18.89
CA THR A 300 -1.51 -1.96 20.18
C THR A 300 -2.63 -1.65 21.18
N GLU A 301 -2.29 -1.47 22.45
CA GLU A 301 -3.23 -0.97 23.47
C GLU A 301 -3.79 0.42 23.11
N PHE A 302 -2.93 1.28 22.55
CA PHE A 302 -3.35 2.59 22.05
C PHE A 302 -4.36 2.44 20.91
N ASP A 303 -4.10 1.57 19.93
CA ASP A 303 -5.05 1.32 18.84
C ASP A 303 -6.38 0.78 19.36
N ARG A 304 -6.36 -0.12 20.34
CA ARG A 304 -7.57 -0.63 21.02
C ARG A 304 -8.38 0.51 21.65
N SER A 305 -7.72 1.51 22.24
CA SER A 305 -8.39 2.69 22.79
C SER A 305 -9.03 3.58 21.72
N CYS A 306 -8.54 3.54 20.48
CA CYS A 306 -9.08 4.29 19.34
C CYS A 306 -10.29 3.60 18.68
N LEU A 307 -10.49 2.29 18.86
CA LEU A 307 -11.54 1.53 18.17
C LEU A 307 -12.97 2.03 18.44
N PRO A 308 -13.35 2.46 19.66
CA PRO A 308 -14.68 3.02 19.89
C PRO A 308 -14.95 4.26 19.02
N PHE A 309 -13.96 5.16 18.90
CA PHE A 309 -14.04 6.34 18.04
C PHE A 309 -14.11 5.94 16.56
N ALA A 310 -13.29 4.95 16.14
CA ALA A 310 -13.32 4.40 14.80
C ALA A 310 -14.72 3.86 14.44
N CYS A 311 -15.31 3.08 15.33
CA CYS A 311 -16.64 2.50 15.13
C CYS A 311 -17.74 3.57 15.06
N ALA A 312 -17.58 4.68 15.77
CA ALA A 312 -18.56 5.76 15.79
C ALA A 312 -18.50 6.67 14.55
N TYR A 313 -17.31 6.95 14.01
CA TYR A 313 -17.14 8.04 13.03
C TYR A 313 -16.43 7.65 11.73
N ALA A 314 -15.73 6.52 11.67
CA ALA A 314 -14.96 6.15 10.48
C ALA A 314 -15.82 5.38 9.47
N ASP A 315 -15.70 5.76 8.20
CA ASP A 315 -16.20 4.95 7.08
C ASP A 315 -15.26 3.78 6.77
N THR A 316 -13.95 3.94 7.00
CA THR A 316 -12.94 2.88 6.85
C THR A 316 -11.85 3.03 7.91
N VAL A 317 -11.20 1.92 8.26
CA VAL A 317 -10.10 1.90 9.24
C VAL A 317 -8.82 1.40 8.60
N GLY A 318 -7.72 2.14 8.76
CA GLY A 318 -6.39 1.73 8.31
C GLY A 318 -5.69 0.90 9.37
N PHE A 319 -5.26 -0.32 9.02
CA PHE A 319 -4.55 -1.21 9.93
C PHE A 319 -3.05 -1.20 9.63
N SER A 320 -2.31 -0.42 10.42
CA SER A 320 -0.86 -0.22 10.32
C SER A 320 -0.08 -1.46 10.74
N PHE A 321 1.04 -1.70 10.06
CA PHE A 321 2.00 -2.77 10.32
C PHE A 321 1.36 -4.16 10.44
N VAL A 322 0.31 -4.43 9.65
CA VAL A 322 -0.28 -5.77 9.54
C VAL A 322 0.77 -6.73 8.94
N ARG A 323 0.95 -7.90 9.54
CA ARG A 323 1.98 -8.87 9.11
C ARG A 323 1.39 -10.24 8.81
N THR A 324 0.36 -10.63 9.54
CA THR A 324 -0.23 -11.97 9.48
C THR A 324 -1.75 -11.93 9.35
N ALA A 325 -2.33 -13.04 8.88
CA ALA A 325 -3.79 -13.21 8.87
C ALA A 325 -4.39 -13.15 10.30
N ALA A 326 -3.63 -13.59 11.30
CA ALA A 326 -4.07 -13.54 12.70
C ALA A 326 -4.25 -12.08 13.17
N ASP A 327 -3.39 -11.16 12.74
CA ASP A 327 -3.51 -9.73 13.07
C ASP A 327 -4.85 -9.16 12.55
N ILE A 328 -5.24 -9.53 11.32
CA ILE A 328 -6.50 -9.08 10.70
C ILE A 328 -7.69 -9.63 11.49
N ALA A 329 -7.64 -10.92 11.83
CA ALA A 329 -8.68 -11.56 12.63
C ALA A 329 -8.79 -10.92 14.02
N GLU A 330 -7.67 -10.56 14.66
CA GLU A 330 -7.62 -9.87 15.94
C GLU A 330 -8.32 -8.51 15.88
N LEU A 331 -7.98 -7.66 14.89
CA LEU A 331 -8.64 -6.36 14.71
C LEU A 331 -10.14 -6.53 14.42
N ARG A 332 -10.50 -7.49 13.55
CA ARG A 332 -11.92 -7.77 13.23
C ARG A 332 -12.71 -8.16 14.48
N MET A 333 -12.17 -9.04 15.32
CA MET A 333 -12.81 -9.43 16.57
C MET A 333 -12.96 -8.22 17.51
N ALA A 334 -11.90 -7.43 17.70
CA ALA A 334 -11.93 -6.25 18.57
C ALA A 334 -12.94 -5.18 18.09
N LEU A 335 -13.07 -4.95 16.78
CA LEU A 335 -14.11 -4.08 16.23
C LEU A 335 -15.51 -4.66 16.42
N GLY A 336 -15.65 -5.99 16.24
CA GLY A 336 -16.91 -6.73 16.38
C GLY A 336 -17.47 -6.74 17.80
N GLU A 337 -16.61 -6.66 18.82
CA GLU A 337 -16.99 -6.49 20.23
C GLU A 337 -17.67 -5.13 20.49
N ILE A 338 -17.34 -4.10 19.69
CA ILE A 338 -17.91 -2.75 19.82
C ILE A 338 -19.19 -2.61 19.00
N LYS A 339 -19.18 -3.05 17.74
CA LYS A 339 -20.37 -3.04 16.88
C LYS A 339 -20.38 -4.22 15.90
N PRO A 340 -21.55 -4.83 15.60
CA PRO A 340 -21.63 -5.95 14.67
C PRO A 340 -21.21 -5.61 13.23
N GLU A 341 -21.60 -4.43 12.73
CA GLU A 341 -21.22 -3.95 11.41
C GLU A 341 -19.97 -3.08 11.53
N ILE A 342 -18.81 -3.72 11.41
CA ILE A 342 -17.51 -3.06 11.52
C ILE A 342 -17.22 -2.19 10.29
N PRO A 343 -16.45 -1.09 10.42
CA PRO A 343 -15.97 -0.36 9.25
C PRO A 343 -15.01 -1.26 8.43
N PRO A 344 -15.08 -1.23 7.09
CA PRO A 344 -14.12 -1.94 6.25
C PRO A 344 -12.67 -1.61 6.59
N ILE A 345 -11.83 -2.64 6.59
CA ILE A 345 -10.43 -2.54 6.95
C ILE A 345 -9.58 -2.29 5.69
N ILE A 346 -8.67 -1.34 5.77
CA ILE A 346 -7.60 -1.12 4.79
C ILE A 346 -6.30 -1.69 5.36
N LEU A 347 -5.79 -2.74 4.74
CA LEU A 347 -4.54 -3.40 5.13
C LEU A 347 -3.35 -2.58 4.65
N LYS A 348 -2.51 -2.10 5.58
CA LYS A 348 -1.33 -1.30 5.21
C LYS A 348 -0.10 -2.18 5.08
N ILE A 349 0.39 -2.33 3.85
CA ILE A 349 1.56 -3.13 3.55
C ILE A 349 2.80 -2.26 3.75
N GLU A 350 3.44 -2.44 4.90
CA GLU A 350 4.50 -1.56 5.43
C GLU A 350 5.82 -2.30 5.72
N THR A 351 5.81 -3.64 5.77
CA THR A 351 6.96 -4.45 6.17
C THR A 351 7.27 -5.54 5.14
N HIS A 352 8.50 -6.05 5.17
CA HIS A 352 8.89 -7.19 4.34
C HIS A 352 8.02 -8.42 4.63
N GLU A 353 7.69 -8.68 5.90
CA GLU A 353 6.82 -9.78 6.30
C GLU A 353 5.41 -9.64 5.72
N ALA A 354 4.84 -8.44 5.73
CA ALA A 354 3.54 -8.17 5.12
C ALA A 354 3.53 -8.47 3.60
N VAL A 355 4.63 -8.15 2.90
CA VAL A 355 4.79 -8.47 1.47
C VAL A 355 4.83 -9.98 1.24
N VAL A 356 5.62 -10.71 2.03
CA VAL A 356 5.74 -12.18 1.94
C VAL A 356 4.38 -12.85 2.21
N ASN A 357 3.66 -12.37 3.22
CA ASN A 357 2.37 -12.92 3.64
C ASN A 357 1.18 -12.35 2.87
N LEU A 358 1.38 -11.46 1.90
CA LEU A 358 0.31 -10.75 1.21
C LEU A 358 -0.76 -11.71 0.64
N PRO A 359 -0.44 -12.88 0.05
CA PRO A 359 -1.47 -13.83 -0.35
C PRO A 359 -2.39 -14.28 0.78
N GLN A 360 -1.85 -14.59 1.97
CA GLN A 360 -2.66 -14.94 3.14
C GLN A 360 -3.45 -13.73 3.65
N LEU A 361 -2.85 -12.53 3.67
CA LEU A 361 -3.53 -11.30 4.08
C LEU A 361 -4.74 -10.98 3.19
N LEU A 362 -4.60 -11.13 1.87
CA LEU A 362 -5.70 -10.91 0.93
C LEU A 362 -6.82 -11.93 1.13
N LEU A 363 -6.49 -13.21 1.31
CA LEU A 363 -7.49 -14.27 1.55
C LEU A 363 -8.23 -14.06 2.88
N GLU A 364 -7.53 -13.62 3.92
CA GLU A 364 -8.13 -13.31 5.21
C GLU A 364 -8.99 -12.03 5.15
N GLY A 365 -8.55 -11.00 4.43
CA GLY A 365 -9.36 -9.81 4.18
C GLY A 365 -10.66 -10.13 3.43
N MET A 366 -10.65 -11.14 2.55
CA MET A 366 -11.84 -11.59 1.80
C MET A 366 -12.91 -12.29 2.68
N VAL A 367 -12.64 -12.55 3.96
CA VAL A 367 -13.66 -12.99 4.93
C VAL A 367 -14.71 -11.90 5.14
N GLU A 368 -14.34 -10.63 4.98
CA GLU A 368 -15.27 -9.49 4.95
C GLU A 368 -15.78 -9.23 3.53
N PRO A 369 -16.97 -8.63 3.35
CA PRO A 369 -17.53 -8.35 2.02
C PRO A 369 -16.67 -7.37 1.21
N ASP A 370 -16.07 -6.38 1.87
CA ASP A 370 -15.19 -5.37 1.26
C ASP A 370 -14.04 -5.03 2.21
N PHE A 371 -12.85 -4.87 1.62
CA PHE A 371 -11.63 -4.42 2.27
C PHE A 371 -10.71 -3.82 1.19
N GLY A 372 -9.69 -3.08 1.60
CA GLY A 372 -8.71 -2.49 0.67
C GLY A 372 -7.28 -2.76 1.09
N VAL A 373 -6.34 -2.42 0.22
CA VAL A 373 -4.90 -2.47 0.50
C VAL A 373 -4.29 -1.09 0.28
N MET A 374 -3.46 -0.65 1.22
CA MET A 374 -2.63 0.53 1.07
C MET A 374 -1.17 0.14 0.90
N ILE A 375 -0.57 0.55 -0.20
CA ILE A 375 0.88 0.44 -0.41
C ILE A 375 1.52 1.60 0.33
N ALA A 376 1.88 1.38 1.60
CA ALA A 376 2.39 2.41 2.49
C ALA A 376 3.91 2.52 2.35
N ARG A 377 4.32 3.17 1.26
CA ARG A 377 5.70 3.16 0.73
C ARG A 377 6.78 3.74 1.65
N GLY A 378 6.40 4.59 2.60
CA GLY A 378 7.34 5.25 3.51
C GLY A 378 8.11 4.24 4.36
N ASP A 379 7.38 3.52 5.22
CA ASP A 379 7.94 2.46 6.04
C ASP A 379 8.36 1.25 5.18
N LEU A 380 7.57 0.91 4.14
CA LEU A 380 7.87 -0.22 3.26
C LEU A 380 9.26 -0.11 2.60
N ALA A 381 9.63 1.06 2.07
CA ALA A 381 10.91 1.26 1.40
C ALA A 381 12.11 1.07 2.33
N VAL A 382 11.96 1.40 3.62
CA VAL A 382 12.99 1.17 4.63
C VAL A 382 13.11 -0.33 4.93
N GLU A 383 11.98 -1.03 5.02
CA GLU A 383 11.91 -2.44 5.38
C GLU A 383 12.43 -3.39 4.27
N ILE A 384 12.07 -3.14 3.01
CA ILE A 384 12.48 -4.00 1.88
C ILE A 384 13.78 -3.53 1.20
N GLY A 385 14.23 -2.31 1.50
CA GLY A 385 15.29 -1.61 0.77
C GLY A 385 14.74 -0.74 -0.36
N PHE A 386 15.30 0.46 -0.51
CA PHE A 386 14.79 1.49 -1.43
C PHE A 386 14.80 1.03 -2.89
N GLU A 387 15.79 0.25 -3.30
CA GLU A 387 15.92 -0.24 -4.67
C GLU A 387 14.78 -1.18 -5.05
N ARG A 388 14.30 -1.97 -4.07
CA ARG A 388 13.27 -2.98 -4.26
C ARG A 388 11.85 -2.42 -4.31
N LEU A 389 11.67 -1.16 -3.93
CA LEU A 389 10.36 -0.52 -3.93
C LEU A 389 9.72 -0.52 -5.32
N VAL A 390 10.53 -0.42 -6.38
CA VAL A 390 10.06 -0.35 -7.76
C VAL A 390 9.32 -1.63 -8.17
N GLU A 391 9.89 -2.81 -7.93
CA GLU A 391 9.23 -4.06 -8.29
C GLU A 391 8.16 -4.48 -7.27
N ILE A 392 8.40 -4.27 -5.97
CA ILE A 392 7.48 -4.74 -4.92
C ILE A 392 6.13 -4.02 -4.95
N GLN A 393 6.10 -2.71 -5.24
CA GLN A 393 4.82 -2.00 -5.37
C GLN A 393 3.98 -2.50 -6.56
N GLU A 394 4.63 -2.93 -7.64
CA GLU A 394 3.94 -3.52 -8.80
C GLU A 394 3.45 -4.93 -8.45
N GLU A 395 4.25 -5.74 -7.75
CA GLU A 395 3.84 -7.06 -7.26
C GLU A 395 2.62 -6.99 -6.33
N ILE A 396 2.60 -6.05 -5.38
CA ILE A 396 1.44 -5.82 -4.51
C ILE A 396 0.22 -5.44 -5.36
N SER A 397 0.39 -4.53 -6.32
CA SER A 397 -0.69 -4.10 -7.21
C SER A 397 -1.25 -5.25 -8.06
N TRP A 398 -0.40 -6.11 -8.60
CA TRP A 398 -0.80 -7.27 -9.40
C TRP A 398 -1.59 -8.29 -8.58
N LEU A 399 -1.13 -8.56 -7.35
CA LEU A 399 -1.83 -9.47 -6.44
C LEU A 399 -3.20 -8.92 -6.04
N CYS A 400 -3.29 -7.61 -5.77
CA CYS A 400 -4.56 -6.95 -5.47
C CYS A 400 -5.50 -6.94 -6.68
N GLU A 401 -5.01 -6.69 -7.89
CA GLU A 401 -5.82 -6.73 -9.11
C GLU A 401 -6.38 -8.13 -9.38
N ALA A 402 -5.58 -9.18 -9.20
CA ALA A 402 -6.04 -10.56 -9.30
C ALA A 402 -7.06 -10.94 -8.21
N ALA A 403 -6.94 -10.33 -7.04
CA ALA A 403 -7.90 -10.42 -5.94
C ALA A 403 -9.11 -9.50 -6.09
N HIS A 404 -9.16 -8.62 -7.11
CA HIS A 404 -10.14 -7.55 -7.26
C HIS A 404 -10.28 -6.65 -6.02
N VAL A 405 -9.17 -6.39 -5.33
CA VAL A 405 -9.09 -5.57 -4.12
C VAL A 405 -8.62 -4.18 -4.52
N PRO A 406 -9.37 -3.11 -4.16
CA PRO A 406 -8.95 -1.74 -4.40
C PRO A 406 -7.62 -1.39 -3.72
N VAL A 407 -6.76 -0.68 -4.45
CA VAL A 407 -5.45 -0.26 -3.94
C VAL A 407 -5.40 1.24 -3.69
N ILE A 408 -4.81 1.61 -2.56
CA ILE A 408 -4.43 2.98 -2.22
C ILE A 408 -2.93 3.13 -2.44
N TRP A 409 -2.56 4.03 -3.37
CA TRP A 409 -1.17 4.41 -3.59
C TRP A 409 -0.79 5.50 -2.61
N ALA A 410 0.05 5.17 -1.62
CA ALA A 410 0.29 6.04 -0.48
C ALA A 410 1.74 6.45 -0.30
N THR A 411 1.89 7.57 0.42
CA THR A 411 3.14 8.19 0.87
C THR A 411 3.95 8.81 -0.26
N GLN A 412 4.42 10.04 -0.06
CA GLN A 412 5.35 10.77 -0.93
C GLN A 412 4.88 11.07 -2.37
N VAL A 413 3.59 10.95 -2.68
CA VAL A 413 3.04 11.43 -3.95
C VAL A 413 3.09 12.96 -3.96
N LEU A 414 3.95 13.54 -4.81
CA LEU A 414 4.16 14.99 -4.92
C LEU A 414 4.56 15.66 -3.58
N GLU A 415 5.35 14.98 -2.75
CA GLU A 415 5.75 15.43 -1.40
C GLU A 415 6.39 16.83 -1.37
N ASN A 416 7.36 17.09 -2.26
CA ASN A 416 8.04 18.37 -2.37
C ASN A 416 7.09 19.44 -2.86
N LEU A 417 6.24 19.16 -3.84
CA LEU A 417 5.19 20.10 -4.25
C LEU A 417 4.32 20.48 -3.06
N HIS A 418 3.94 19.49 -2.23
CA HIS A 418 3.14 19.74 -1.04
C HIS A 418 3.83 20.65 -0.02
N LYS A 419 5.14 20.48 0.15
CA LYS A 419 5.96 21.18 1.16
C LYS A 419 6.46 22.55 0.70
N SER A 420 6.92 22.66 -0.55
CA SER A 420 7.69 23.80 -1.09
C SER A 420 7.02 24.49 -2.28
N GLY A 421 5.91 23.95 -2.80
CA GLY A 421 5.23 24.48 -3.99
C GLY A 421 5.90 24.09 -5.31
N ILE A 422 6.93 23.24 -5.31
CA ILE A 422 7.62 22.81 -6.54
C ILE A 422 7.79 21.29 -6.55
N ALA A 423 7.27 20.64 -7.60
CA ALA A 423 7.45 19.21 -7.85
C ALA A 423 8.80 18.93 -8.52
N SER A 424 9.46 17.84 -8.11
CA SER A 424 10.57 17.26 -8.86
C SER A 424 10.06 16.43 -10.05
N ARG A 425 10.96 16.18 -11.02
CA ARG A 425 10.64 15.31 -12.17
C ARG A 425 10.26 13.89 -11.75
N ALA A 426 10.94 13.37 -10.73
CA ALA A 426 10.66 12.03 -10.19
C ALA A 426 9.24 11.94 -9.63
N GLU A 427 8.79 12.98 -8.91
CA GLU A 427 7.44 13.00 -8.33
C GLU A 427 6.34 13.12 -9.37
N ILE A 428 6.59 13.79 -10.50
CA ILE A 428 5.63 13.84 -11.62
C ILE A 428 5.46 12.45 -12.24
N THR A 429 6.57 11.71 -12.41
CA THR A 429 6.51 10.32 -12.89
C THR A 429 5.79 9.41 -11.89
N ASP A 430 6.07 9.57 -10.60
CA ASP A 430 5.42 8.81 -9.53
C ASP A 430 3.91 9.08 -9.47
N ALA A 431 3.50 10.35 -9.51
CA ALA A 431 2.09 10.74 -9.57
C ALA A 431 1.37 10.12 -10.78
N GLY A 432 2.07 9.99 -11.91
CA GLY A 432 1.54 9.31 -13.09
C GLY A 432 1.32 7.81 -12.87
N ARG A 433 2.12 7.15 -12.02
CA ARG A 433 1.90 5.76 -11.62
C ARG A 433 0.80 5.63 -10.58
N ALA A 434 0.77 6.53 -9.60
CA ALA A 434 -0.29 6.61 -8.59
C ALA A 434 -1.69 6.71 -9.22
N ALA A 435 -1.82 7.40 -10.36
CA ALA A 435 -3.07 7.53 -11.11
C ALA A 435 -3.66 6.21 -11.66
N ALA A 436 -2.93 5.10 -11.61
CA ALA A 436 -3.47 3.78 -11.95
C ALA A 436 -4.14 3.06 -10.75
N ALA A 437 -4.00 3.60 -9.53
CA ALA A 437 -4.65 3.07 -8.33
C ALA A 437 -6.09 3.59 -8.19
N GLU A 438 -6.90 2.85 -7.42
CA GLU A 438 -8.29 3.24 -7.11
C GLU A 438 -8.34 4.49 -6.25
N CYS A 439 -7.34 4.68 -5.40
CA CYS A 439 -7.22 5.85 -4.55
C CYS A 439 -5.76 6.32 -4.46
N ILE A 440 -5.55 7.63 -4.51
CA ILE A 440 -4.25 8.26 -4.30
C ILE A 440 -4.27 8.96 -2.95
N MET A 441 -3.34 8.60 -2.06
CA MET A 441 -3.19 9.28 -0.77
C MET A 441 -2.12 10.36 -0.83
N ILE A 442 -2.49 11.56 -0.38
CA ILE A 442 -1.56 12.68 -0.23
C ILE A 442 -1.30 12.95 1.27
N ASN A 443 -0.05 13.28 1.59
CA ASN A 443 0.42 13.53 2.95
C ASN A 443 -0.04 14.91 3.46
N LYS A 444 0.58 15.43 4.53
CA LYS A 444 0.33 16.78 5.06
C LYS A 444 1.32 17.78 4.45
N GLY A 445 0.85 18.98 4.14
CA GLY A 445 1.71 20.06 3.62
C GLY A 445 0.94 21.35 3.38
N LYS A 446 1.68 22.41 3.01
CA LYS A 446 1.15 23.78 2.90
C LYS A 446 0.44 24.07 1.57
N HIS A 447 0.80 23.34 0.52
CA HIS A 447 0.36 23.59 -0.86
C HIS A 447 -0.70 22.59 -1.34
N THR A 448 -1.62 22.15 -0.47
CA THR A 448 -2.57 21.06 -0.77
C THR A 448 -3.41 21.32 -2.02
N LEU A 449 -3.97 22.51 -2.19
CA LEU A 449 -4.81 22.86 -3.36
C LEU A 449 -4.01 22.86 -4.67
N GLU A 450 -2.78 23.37 -4.64
CA GLU A 450 -1.88 23.38 -5.80
C GLU A 450 -1.46 21.96 -6.21
N LEU A 451 -1.19 21.11 -5.20
CA LEU A 451 -0.93 19.70 -5.40
C LEU A 451 -2.12 19.00 -6.06
N LEU A 452 -3.34 19.19 -5.55
CA LEU A 452 -4.54 18.59 -6.11
C LEU A 452 -4.74 18.98 -7.58
N ARG A 453 -4.59 20.26 -7.94
CA ARG A 453 -4.68 20.72 -9.34
C ARG A 453 -3.64 20.04 -10.24
N THR A 454 -2.40 19.93 -9.76
CA THR A 454 -1.31 19.29 -10.52
C THR A 454 -1.59 17.80 -10.71
N LEU A 455 -1.98 17.12 -9.62
CA LEU A 455 -2.28 15.70 -9.63
C LEU A 455 -3.50 15.38 -10.51
N GLN A 456 -4.56 16.19 -10.47
CA GLN A 456 -5.74 16.05 -11.33
C GLN A 456 -5.35 16.06 -12.82
N SER A 457 -4.55 17.05 -13.23
CA SER A 457 -4.06 17.18 -14.61
C SER A 457 -3.23 15.96 -15.04
N ILE A 458 -2.37 15.45 -14.16
CA ILE A 458 -1.58 14.24 -14.41
C ILE A 458 -2.50 13.03 -14.55
N ALA A 459 -3.42 12.82 -13.61
CA ALA A 459 -4.30 11.66 -13.56
C ALA A 459 -5.19 11.57 -14.80
N GLN A 460 -5.82 12.69 -15.22
CA GLN A 460 -6.62 12.75 -16.45
C GLN A 460 -5.81 12.39 -17.70
N ARG A 461 -4.56 12.87 -17.79
CA ARG A 461 -3.68 12.56 -18.92
C ARG A 461 -3.29 11.09 -18.95
N VAL A 462 -2.98 10.50 -17.79
CA VAL A 462 -2.62 9.08 -17.67
C VAL A 462 -3.80 8.18 -17.99
N ALA A 463 -5.00 8.48 -17.47
CA ALA A 463 -6.22 7.71 -17.74
C ALA A 463 -6.54 7.61 -19.24
N SER A 464 -6.12 8.60 -20.04
CA SER A 464 -6.30 8.57 -21.50
C SER A 464 -5.38 7.57 -22.24
N ILE A 465 -4.33 7.06 -21.60
CA ILE A 465 -3.32 6.18 -22.22
C ILE A 465 -3.12 4.86 -21.48
N ARG A 466 -3.77 4.66 -20.33
CA ARG A 466 -3.56 3.52 -19.46
C ARG A 466 -4.83 3.21 -18.67
N ILE A 467 -5.14 1.93 -18.58
CA ILE A 467 -6.11 1.36 -17.63
C ILE A 467 -5.36 0.28 -16.86
N LYS A 468 -5.13 0.49 -15.55
CA LYS A 468 -4.31 -0.41 -14.73
C LYS A 468 -2.94 -0.68 -15.38
N ASN A 469 -2.60 -1.96 -15.62
CA ASN A 469 -1.35 -2.36 -16.28
C ASN A 469 -1.42 -2.29 -17.81
N ARG A 470 -2.61 -2.11 -18.37
CA ARG A 470 -2.83 -2.11 -19.82
C ARG A 470 -2.65 -0.72 -20.41
N LEU A 471 -1.75 -0.60 -21.38
CA LEU A 471 -1.66 0.59 -22.22
C LEU A 471 -2.81 0.62 -23.23
N THR A 472 -3.45 1.78 -23.36
CA THR A 472 -4.51 2.03 -24.33
C THR A 472 -4.06 3.14 -25.27
N PHE A 473 -4.01 2.85 -26.57
CA PHE A 473 -3.53 3.83 -27.53
C PHE A 473 -4.66 4.75 -27.99
N ARG A 474 -4.63 5.99 -27.52
CA ARG A 474 -5.35 7.09 -28.17
C ARG A 474 -4.60 7.53 -29.43
N PRO A 475 -5.28 8.08 -30.45
CA PRO A 475 -4.63 8.63 -31.63
C PRO A 475 -3.51 9.61 -31.26
N LEU A 476 -2.33 9.40 -31.83
CA LEU A 476 -1.20 10.30 -31.63
C LEU A 476 -1.31 11.48 -32.59
N LYS A 477 -1.52 12.68 -32.04
CA LYS A 477 -1.56 13.91 -32.83
C LYS A 477 -0.30 14.10 -33.67
N ILE A 478 0.87 13.76 -33.12
CA ILE A 478 2.15 13.82 -33.85
C ILE A 478 2.16 12.93 -35.11
N ALA A 479 1.56 11.74 -35.05
CA ALA A 479 1.44 10.87 -36.22
C ALA A 479 0.46 11.46 -37.25
N ALA A 480 -0.68 11.97 -36.79
CA ALA A 480 -1.65 12.64 -37.65
C ALA A 480 -1.07 13.88 -38.35
N ASP A 481 -0.31 14.70 -37.61
CA ASP A 481 0.36 15.90 -38.11
C ASP A 481 1.48 15.53 -39.10
N PHE A 482 2.26 14.48 -38.83
CA PHE A 482 3.26 13.97 -39.75
C PHE A 482 2.64 13.60 -41.11
N PHE A 483 1.56 12.81 -41.13
CA PHE A 483 0.89 12.46 -42.39
C PHE A 483 0.23 13.67 -43.05
N ARG A 484 -0.32 14.63 -42.29
CA ARG A 484 -0.94 15.84 -42.84
C ARG A 484 0.07 16.75 -43.54
N ASN A 485 1.25 16.91 -42.94
CA ASN A 485 2.28 17.79 -43.47
C ASN A 485 2.99 17.17 -44.68
N ASN A 486 3.17 15.85 -44.71
CA ASN A 486 3.85 15.14 -45.81
C ASN A 486 2.92 14.70 -46.95
N LYS A 487 1.60 14.89 -46.85
CA LYS A 487 0.65 14.72 -47.98
C LYS A 487 0.41 16.00 -48.78
N LYS A 488 0.86 17.15 -48.28
CA LYS A 488 0.72 18.47 -48.92
C LYS A 488 1.99 18.94 -49.65
N ALA A 489 3.06 18.15 -49.59
CA ALA A 489 4.24 18.23 -50.44
C ALA A 489 4.09 17.15 -51.52
#